data_AF-A0A2N2LY04-F1
#
_entry.id   AF-A0A2N2LY04-F1
#
_cell.length_a   1.000
_cell.length_b   1.000
_cell.length_c   1.000
_cell.angle_alpha   90.00
_cell.angle_beta   90.00
_cell.angle_gamma   90.00
#
_symmetry.space_group_name_H-M   'P 1'
#
loop_
_entity.id
_entity.type
_entity.pdbx_description
1 polymer ?
#
loop_
_entity_poly.entity_id
_entity_poly.type
_entity_poly.pdbx_seq_one_letter_code
_entity_poly.pdbx_strand_id
1 'polypeptide(L)'
;MGRTVPSITQVFLHEEQALTRFRRALRRSDQLALDELLDNARQHIAAAAYATHVLPMETFLVAMLLEEHKEVRRLRDEVERLRQLQDAKD
;
A
#
# COMPACT_ATOMS: atom_id res chain seq x y z
N MET A 1 25.51 3.66 -25.98
CA MET A 1 24.04 3.73 -25.99
C MET A 1 23.59 4.18 -24.61
N GLY A 2 23.04 5.39 -24.50
CA GLY A 2 22.66 5.97 -23.20
C GLY A 2 21.61 5.10 -22.50
N ARG A 3 21.80 4.86 -21.19
CA ARG A 3 20.84 4.12 -20.38
C ARG A 3 19.56 4.95 -20.29
N THR A 4 18.47 4.48 -20.90
CA THR A 4 17.14 5.06 -20.70
C THR A 4 16.82 5.00 -19.22
N VAL A 5 16.49 6.15 -18.62
CA VAL A 5 16.03 6.20 -17.23
C VAL A 5 14.65 5.54 -17.20
N PRO A 6 14.43 4.47 -16.41
CA PRO A 6 13.14 3.81 -16.33
C PRO A 6 12.09 4.77 -15.75
N SER A 7 10.85 4.69 -16.25
CA SER A 7 9.74 5.45 -15.68
C SER A 7 9.39 4.94 -14.28
N ILE A 8 8.77 5.79 -13.45
CA ILE A 8 8.34 5.40 -12.11
C ILE A 8 7.39 4.19 -12.13
N THR A 9 6.58 4.06 -13.19
CA THR A 9 5.72 2.88 -13.42
C THR A 9 6.53 1.63 -13.75
N GLN A 10 7.60 1.73 -14.54
CA GLN A 10 8.47 0.59 -14.83
C GLN A 10 9.22 0.12 -13.58
N VAL A 11 9.68 1.08 -12.77
CA VAL A 11 10.26 0.81 -11.47
C VAL A 11 9.23 0.09 -10.58
N PHE A 12 7.97 0.55 -10.59
CA PHE A 12 6.89 -0.10 -9.83
C PHE A 12 6.70 -1.56 -10.19
N LEU A 13 6.52 -1.85 -11.49
CA LEU A 13 6.36 -3.22 -11.97
C LEU A 13 7.57 -4.10 -11.65
N HIS A 14 8.77 -3.52 -11.61
CA HIS A 14 9.99 -4.25 -11.25
C HIS A 14 10.00 -4.68 -9.79
N GLU A 15 9.68 -3.78 -8.85
CA GLU A 15 9.64 -4.11 -7.42
C GLU A 15 8.55 -5.15 -7.11
N GLU A 16 7.38 -5.07 -7.75
CA GLU A 16 6.34 -6.08 -7.61
C GLU A 16 6.79 -7.46 -8.09
N GLN A 17 7.52 -7.51 -9.21
CA GLN A 17 8.11 -8.75 -9.70
C GLN A 17 9.13 -9.31 -8.70
N ALA A 18 9.92 -8.45 -8.05
CA ALA A 18 10.86 -8.86 -7.01
C ALA A 18 10.14 -9.53 -5.82
N LEU A 19 8.92 -9.10 -5.49
CA LEU A 19 8.09 -9.70 -4.43
C LEU A 19 7.42 -11.02 -4.83
N THR A 20 7.45 -11.43 -6.10
CA THR A 20 6.71 -12.62 -6.57
C THR A 20 7.13 -13.90 -5.84
N ARG A 21 8.43 -14.10 -5.54
CA ARG A 21 8.90 -15.28 -4.80
C ARG A 21 8.44 -15.25 -3.34
N PHE A 22 8.50 -14.07 -2.71
CA PHE A 22 8.02 -13.87 -1.35
C PHE A 22 6.52 -14.17 -1.26
N ARG A 23 5.71 -13.57 -2.16
CA ARG A 23 4.27 -13.82 -2.27
C ARG A 23 3.95 -15.32 -2.38
N ARG A 24 4.65 -16.06 -3.25
CA ARG A 24 4.41 -17.50 -3.43
C ARG A 24 4.70 -18.34 -2.18
N ALA A 25 5.55 -17.87 -1.27
CA ALA A 25 5.84 -18.54 -0.02
C ALA A 25 4.81 -18.26 1.08
N LEU A 26 3.94 -17.25 0.90
CA LEU A 26 2.89 -16.90 1.84
C LEU A 26 1.68 -17.85 1.77
N ARG A 27 0.90 -17.91 2.85
CA ARG A 27 -0.41 -18.58 2.84
C ARG A 27 -1.37 -17.84 1.93
N ARG A 28 -2.43 -18.50 1.47
CA ARG A 28 -3.42 -17.89 0.56
C ARG A 28 -4.05 -16.61 1.12
N SER A 29 -4.36 -16.55 2.42
CA SER A 29 -4.86 -15.34 3.08
C SER A 29 -3.89 -14.18 2.94
N ASP A 30 -2.62 -14.44 3.19
CA ASP A 30 -1.57 -13.44 3.25
C ASP A 30 -1.17 -13.00 1.84
N GLN A 31 -1.30 -13.88 0.84
CA GLN A 31 -1.18 -13.52 -0.58
C GLN A 31 -2.23 -12.49 -0.98
N LEU A 32 -3.50 -12.70 -0.60
CA LEU A 32 -4.58 -11.76 -0.90
C LEU A 32 -4.33 -10.41 -0.21
N ALA A 33 -3.94 -10.43 1.06
CA ALA A 33 -3.60 -9.21 1.79
C ALA A 33 -2.43 -8.46 1.14
N LEU A 34 -1.38 -9.16 0.71
CA LEU A 34 -0.27 -8.55 -0.01
C LEU A 34 -0.70 -7.95 -1.35
N ASP A 35 -1.56 -8.63 -2.10
CA ASP A 35 -2.08 -8.13 -3.39
C ASP A 35 -2.89 -6.84 -3.18
N GLU A 36 -3.74 -6.78 -2.16
CA GLU A 36 -4.51 -5.59 -1.80
C GLU A 36 -3.58 -4.42 -1.39
N LEU A 37 -2.55 -4.68 -0.60
CA LEU A 37 -1.55 -3.67 -0.22
C LEU A 37 -0.83 -3.10 -1.44
N LEU A 38 -0.43 -3.95 -2.39
CA LEU A 38 0.24 -3.54 -3.63
C LEU A 38 -0.67 -2.69 -4.50
N ASP A 39 -1.92 -3.09 -4.68
CA ASP A 39 -2.91 -2.33 -5.46
C ASP A 39 -3.23 -0.97 -4.82
N ASN A 40 -3.31 -0.90 -3.50
CA ASN A 40 -3.44 0.37 -2.78
C ASN A 40 -2.21 1.28 -2.97
N ALA A 41 -1.00 0.72 -2.92
CA ALA A 41 0.23 1.47 -3.14
C ALA A 41 0.34 2.04 -4.56
N ARG A 42 -0.24 1.38 -5.59
CA ARG A 42 -0.24 1.88 -6.98
C ARG A 42 -0.87 3.27 -7.12
N GLN A 43 -1.83 3.61 -6.26
CA GLN A 43 -2.49 4.92 -6.28
C GLN A 43 -1.52 6.06 -5.98
N HIS A 44 -0.39 5.76 -5.33
CA HIS A 44 0.64 6.71 -4.94
C HIS A 44 1.80 6.81 -5.93
N ILE A 45 1.77 6.12 -7.08
CA ILE A 45 2.85 6.15 -8.08
C ILE A 45 3.20 7.58 -8.51
N ALA A 46 2.19 8.45 -8.67
CA ALA A 46 2.41 9.85 -9.03
C ALA A 46 3.10 10.64 -7.90
N ALA A 47 2.75 10.37 -6.64
CA ALA A 47 3.38 11.00 -5.48
C ALA A 47 4.80 10.47 -5.25
N ALA A 48 5.02 9.18 -5.53
CA ALA A 48 6.32 8.53 -5.43
C ALA A 48 7.37 9.15 -6.37
N ALA A 49 6.95 9.71 -7.50
CA ALA A 49 7.85 10.42 -8.41
C ALA A 49 8.54 11.65 -7.77
N TYR A 50 7.99 12.18 -6.67
CA TYR A 50 8.57 13.30 -5.93
C TYR A 50 9.54 12.86 -4.82
N ALA A 51 9.64 11.57 -4.52
CA ALA A 51 10.58 11.05 -3.53
C ALA A 51 11.99 10.95 -4.14
N THR A 52 12.76 12.05 -4.07
CA THR A 52 14.06 12.17 -4.75
C THR A 52 15.21 11.39 -4.10
N HIS A 53 15.05 10.94 -2.85
CA HIS A 53 16.12 10.33 -2.05
C HIS A 53 15.80 8.94 -1.48
N VAL A 54 14.57 8.46 -1.69
CA VAL A 54 14.08 7.21 -1.11
C VAL A 54 14.16 6.12 -2.17
N LEU A 55 14.55 4.91 -1.79
CA LEU A 55 14.52 3.78 -2.73
C LEU A 55 13.07 3.50 -3.16
N PRO A 56 12.84 3.00 -4.38
CA PRO A 56 11.47 2.76 -4.85
C PRO A 56 10.64 1.87 -3.93
N MET A 57 11.23 0.78 -3.44
CA MET A 57 10.59 -0.13 -2.49
C MET A 57 10.24 0.56 -1.17
N GLU A 58 11.13 1.41 -0.63
CA GLU A 58 10.86 2.17 0.60
C GLU A 58 9.67 3.13 0.41
N THR A 59 9.57 3.75 -0.78
CA THR A 59 8.43 4.60 -1.12
C THR A 59 7.13 3.80 -1.16
N PHE A 60 7.16 2.55 -1.62
CA PHE A 60 5.97 1.68 -1.64
C PHE A 60 5.58 1.23 -0.25
N LEU A 61 6.56 0.90 0.59
CA LEU A 61 6.29 0.58 1.99
C LEU A 61 5.64 1.77 2.71
N VAL A 62 6.11 3.00 2.47
CA VAL A 62 5.47 4.21 3.01
C VAL A 62 4.05 4.39 2.46
N ALA A 63 3.81 4.16 1.17
CA ALA A 63 2.48 4.24 0.58
C ALA A 63 1.51 3.20 1.17
N MET A 64 1.96 1.96 1.35
CA MET A 64 1.18 0.89 2.01
C MET A 64 0.85 1.29 3.45
N LEU A 65 1.84 1.75 4.22
CA LEU A 65 1.64 2.20 5.60
C LEU A 65 0.66 3.39 5.69
N LEU A 66 0.69 4.28 4.71
CA LEU A 66 -0.22 5.42 4.64
C LEU A 66 -1.67 4.96 4.44
N GLU A 67 -1.92 4.03 3.52
CA GLU A 67 -3.25 3.46 3.29
C GLU A 67 -3.75 2.65 4.49
N GLU A 68 -2.90 1.85 5.11
CA GLU A 68 -3.24 1.13 6.34
C GLU A 68 -3.56 2.09 7.50
N HIS A 69 -2.82 3.21 7.62
CA HIS A 69 -3.12 4.22 8.62
C HIS A 69 -4.49 4.88 8.39
N LYS A 70 -4.84 5.15 7.13
CA LYS A 70 -6.16 5.68 6.75
C LYS A 70 -7.28 4.67 7.07
N GLU A 71 -7.05 3.40 6.77
CA GLU A 71 -7.99 2.31 7.09
C GLU A 71 -8.24 2.21 8.59
N VAL A 72 -7.18 2.16 9.39
CA VAL A 72 -7.27 2.12 10.86
C VAL A 72 -8.02 3.34 11.41
N ARG A 73 -7.77 4.54 10.87
CA ARG A 73 -8.52 5.74 11.26
C ARG A 73 -10.00 5.62 10.93
N ARG A 74 -10.35 5.19 9.71
CA ARG A 74 -11.73 4.99 9.28
C ARG A 74 -12.47 4.00 10.17
N LEU A 75 -11.84 2.85 10.46
CA LEU A 75 -12.41 1.82 11.31
C LEU A 75 -12.61 2.30 12.76
N ARG A 76 -11.67 3.08 13.30
CA ARG A 76 -11.82 3.70 14.63
C ARG A 76 -13.01 4.66 14.67
N ASP A 77 -13.15 5.52 13.66
CA ASP A 77 -14.27 6.47 13.56
C ASP A 77 -15.62 5.73 13.42
N GLU A 78 -15.65 4.61 12.69
CA GLU A 78 -16.84 3.78 12.54
C GLU A 78 -17.22 3.06 13.84
N VAL A 79 -16.25 2.47 14.54
CA VAL A 79 -16.47 1.87 15.86
C VAL A 79 -17.02 2.89 16.85
N GLU A 80 -16.47 4.10 16.88
CA GLU A 80 -16.95 5.17 17.75
C GLU A 80 -18.39 5.59 17.41
N ARG A 81 -18.70 5.74 16.11
CA ARG A 81 -20.06 6.03 15.65
C ARG A 81 -21.04 4.94 16.05
N LEU A 82 -20.66 3.67 15.91
CA LEU A 82 -21.52 2.53 16.26
C LEU A 82 -21.79 2.48 17.76
N ARG A 83 -20.80 2.79 18.61
CA ARG A 83 -20.97 2.88 20.07
C ARG A 83 -21.95 3.98 20.45
N GLN A 84 -21.80 5.18 19.88
CA GLN A 84 -22.73 6.30 20.13
C GLN A 84 -24.18 5.97 19.73
N LEU A 85 -24.37 5.21 18.65
CA LEU A 85 -25.70 4.76 18.21
C LEU A 85 -26.30 3.66 19.10
N GLN A 86 -25.47 2.88 19.79
CA GLN A 86 -25.91 1.90 20.79
C GLN A 86 -26.34 2.62 22.08
N ASP A 87 -25.49 3.53 22.57
CA ASP A 87 -25.76 4.30 23.79
C ASP A 87 -26.99 5.22 23.68
N ALA A 88 -27.34 5.66 22.46
CA ALA A 88 -28.55 6.47 22.21
C ALA A 88 -29.85 5.63 22.12
N LYS A 89 -29.75 4.30 22.05
CA LYS A 89 -30.90 3.37 21.99
C LYS A 89 -31.25 2.75 23.33
N ASP A 90 -30.30 2.75 24.28
CA ASP A 90 -30.47 2.31 25.66
C ASP A 90 -31.00 3.45 26.55
#